data_AF-A0A968HZJ4-F1
#
_entry.id   AF-A0A968HZJ4-F1
#
_cell.length_a   1.000
_cell.length_b   1.000
_cell.length_c   1.000
_cell.angle_alpha   90.00
_cell.angle_beta   90.00
_cell.angle_gamma   90.00
#
_symmetry.space_group_name_H-M   'P 1'
#
loop_
_entity.id
_entity.type
_entity.pdbx_description
1 polymer ?
#
loop_
_entity_poly.entity_id
_entity_poly.type
_entity_poly.pdbx_seq_one_letter_code
_entity_poly.pdbx_strand_id
1 'polypeptide(L)'
;MKTQLQELLDRAQERYLTSQDLKQFEDYVASLPDRLALYRLLRDQEVALLQRVADQAEAELKDAVGVETLEEGIKNLILVLRYGAMAMLLDDEGFLKQRLLSWLERVLPIQQMRQLNEMLYRFLNQELKQRLTPRQQTLLLPLITTAQVTLIY
;
A
#
# COMPACT_ATOMS: atom_id res chain seq x y z
N MET A 1 -8.55 8.52 13.76
CA MET A 1 -8.68 7.78 12.50
C MET A 1 -10.07 7.17 12.51
N LYS A 2 -10.94 7.62 11.60
CA LYS A 2 -12.30 7.12 11.45
C LYS A 2 -12.45 6.70 10.00
N THR A 3 -12.79 5.45 9.76
CA THR A 3 -13.10 4.98 8.40
C THR A 3 -14.46 5.53 7.98
N GLN A 4 -14.75 5.56 6.68
CA GLN A 4 -16.06 5.94 6.17
C GLN A 4 -17.20 5.14 6.83
N LEU A 5 -16.97 3.84 7.07
CA LEU A 5 -17.93 2.98 7.78
C LEU A 5 -18.13 3.44 9.23
N GLN A 6 -17.06 3.77 9.96
CA GLN A 6 -17.17 4.24 11.33
C GLN A 6 -17.95 5.55 11.42
N GLU A 7 -17.75 6.48 10.49
CA GLU A 7 -18.51 7.73 10.43
C GLU A 7 -20.01 7.52 10.16
N LEU A 8 -20.36 6.50 9.38
CA LEU A 8 -21.76 6.13 9.14
C LEU A 8 -22.39 5.52 10.39
N LEU A 9 -21.66 4.65 11.10
CA LEU A 9 -22.11 4.04 12.35
C LEU A 9 -22.28 5.08 13.48
N ASP A 10 -21.38 6.07 13.56
CA ASP A 10 -21.48 7.16 14.53
C ASP A 10 -22.73 8.01 14.24
N ARG A 11 -22.97 8.39 12.97
CA ARG A 11 -24.17 9.14 12.56
C ARG A 11 -25.47 8.39 12.88
N ALA A 12 -25.49 7.07 12.68
CA ALA A 12 -26.65 6.23 12.94
C ALA A 12 -27.05 6.17 14.43
N GLN A 13 -26.10 6.42 15.35
CA GLN A 13 -26.37 6.47 16.78
C GLN A 13 -27.07 7.78 17.19
N GLU A 14 -26.77 8.88 16.49
CA GLU A 14 -27.34 10.19 16.77
C GLU A 14 -28.70 10.41 16.10
N ARG A 15 -28.86 9.88 14.88
CA ARG A 15 -30.09 10.00 14.08
C ARG A 15 -30.23 8.86 13.08
N TYR A 16 -31.44 8.66 12.57
CA TYR A 16 -31.61 7.82 11.38
C TYR A 16 -30.77 8.34 10.22
N LEU A 17 -30.19 7.41 9.47
CA LEU A 17 -29.41 7.68 8.27
C LEU A 17 -30.31 8.25 7.17
N THR A 18 -29.81 9.27 6.47
CA THR A 18 -30.48 9.82 5.28
C THR A 18 -30.32 8.86 4.10
N SER A 19 -31.07 9.07 3.02
CA SER A 19 -30.89 8.32 1.76
C SER A 19 -29.46 8.41 1.22
N GLN A 20 -28.78 9.54 1.42
CA GLN A 20 -27.38 9.70 1.04
C GLN A 20 -26.45 8.87 1.93
N ASP A 21 -26.67 8.88 3.25
CA ASP A 21 -25.90 8.07 4.20
C ASP A 21 -26.08 6.56 3.90
N LEU A 22 -27.31 6.12 3.61
CA LEU A 22 -27.62 4.74 3.26
C LEU A 22 -26.94 4.32 1.96
N LYS A 23 -26.96 5.18 0.93
CA LYS A 23 -26.25 4.94 -0.32
C LYS A 23 -24.74 4.79 -0.10
N GLN A 24 -24.14 5.64 0.75
CA GLN A 24 -22.72 5.50 1.12
C GLN A 24 -22.43 4.16 1.81
N PHE A 25 -23.35 3.68 2.65
CA PHE A 25 -23.23 2.39 3.31
C PHE A 25 -23.32 1.23 2.30
N GLU A 26 -24.28 1.29 1.38
CA GLU A 26 -24.45 0.32 0.29
C GLU A 26 -23.22 0.27 -0.63
N ASP A 27 -22.69 1.43 -1.03
CA ASP A 27 -21.49 1.54 -1.85
C ASP A 27 -20.26 0.92 -1.14
N TYR A 28 -20.10 1.17 0.16
CA TYR A 28 -19.03 0.55 0.97
C TYR A 28 -19.16 -0.97 1.01
N VAL A 29 -20.36 -1.49 1.28
CA VAL A 29 -20.61 -2.94 1.33
C VAL A 29 -20.41 -3.58 -0.04
N ALA A 30 -20.84 -2.92 -1.11
CA ALA A 30 -20.68 -3.38 -2.48
C ALA A 30 -19.20 -3.46 -2.92
N SER A 31 -18.32 -2.60 -2.37
CA SER A 31 -16.88 -2.61 -2.69
C SER A 31 -16.06 -3.62 -1.87
N LEU A 32 -16.58 -4.10 -0.72
CA LEU A 32 -15.87 -5.03 0.16
C LEU A 32 -15.38 -6.32 -0.52
N PRO A 33 -16.16 -7.00 -1.40
CA PRO A 33 -15.72 -8.22 -2.04
C PRO A 33 -14.43 -8.04 -2.86
N ASP A 34 -14.31 -6.95 -3.62
CA ASP A 34 -13.10 -6.68 -4.42
C ASP A 34 -11.89 -6.40 -3.53
N ARG A 35 -12.09 -5.60 -2.48
CA ARG A 35 -11.05 -5.26 -1.52
C ARG A 35 -10.54 -6.49 -0.77
N LEU A 36 -11.45 -7.37 -0.33
CA LEU A 36 -11.13 -8.64 0.30
C LEU A 36 -10.39 -9.59 -0.65
N ALA A 37 -10.84 -9.69 -1.90
CA ALA A 37 -10.18 -10.52 -2.90
C ALA A 37 -8.74 -10.05 -3.15
N LEU A 38 -8.54 -8.74 -3.29
CA LEU A 38 -7.22 -8.16 -3.47
C LEU A 38 -6.33 -8.33 -2.22
N TYR A 39 -6.88 -8.09 -1.03
CA TYR A 39 -6.14 -8.27 0.22
C TYR A 39 -5.63 -9.71 0.38
N ARG A 40 -6.48 -10.71 0.09
CA ARG A 40 -6.10 -12.12 0.12
C ARG A 40 -5.03 -12.43 -0.92
N LEU A 41 -5.20 -11.95 -2.15
CA LEU A 41 -4.22 -12.12 -3.21
C LEU A 41 -2.84 -11.59 -2.81
N LEU A 42 -2.77 -10.37 -2.25
CA LEU A 42 -1.53 -9.76 -1.80
C LEU A 42 -0.90 -10.54 -0.65
N ARG A 43 -1.69 -10.93 0.36
CA ARG A 43 -1.23 -11.74 1.50
C ARG A 43 -0.64 -13.08 1.03
N ASP A 44 -1.35 -13.77 0.13
CA ASP A 44 -0.99 -15.12 -0.29
C ASP A 44 0.20 -15.11 -1.27
N GLN A 45 0.43 -14.00 -1.98
CA GLN A 45 1.53 -13.86 -2.94
C GLN A 45 2.69 -12.97 -2.45
N GLU A 46 2.63 -12.42 -1.24
CA GLU A 46 3.59 -11.42 -0.74
C GLU A 46 5.04 -11.87 -0.93
N VAL A 47 5.37 -13.06 -0.45
CA VAL A 47 6.74 -13.61 -0.53
C VAL A 47 7.17 -13.77 -1.99
N ALA A 48 6.33 -14.38 -2.83
CA ALA A 48 6.65 -14.63 -4.23
C ALA A 48 6.75 -13.35 -5.07
N LEU A 49 6.04 -12.29 -4.68
CA LEU A 49 6.09 -10.98 -5.31
C LEU A 49 7.38 -10.25 -4.91
N LEU A 50 7.67 -10.18 -3.61
CA LEU A 50 8.82 -9.43 -3.11
C LEU A 50 10.15 -10.12 -3.36
N GLN A 51 10.17 -11.46 -3.42
CA GLN A 51 11.35 -12.19 -3.85
C GLN A 51 11.75 -11.81 -5.28
N ARG A 52 10.80 -11.72 -6.21
CA ARG A 52 11.11 -11.29 -7.58
C ARG A 52 11.65 -9.87 -7.65
N VAL A 53 11.14 -8.97 -6.80
CA VAL A 53 11.68 -7.60 -6.69
C VAL A 53 13.11 -7.62 -6.17
N ALA A 54 13.40 -8.45 -5.15
CA ALA A 54 14.75 -8.62 -4.63
C ALA A 54 15.70 -9.20 -5.69
N ASP A 55 15.31 -10.27 -6.38
CA ASP A 55 16.12 -10.91 -7.42
C ASP A 55 16.45 -9.92 -8.56
N GLN A 56 15.49 -9.09 -8.96
CA GLN A 56 15.69 -8.04 -9.98
C GLN A 56 16.65 -6.95 -9.49
N ALA A 57 16.52 -6.54 -8.22
CA ALA A 57 17.40 -5.54 -7.61
C ALA A 57 18.84 -6.04 -7.47
N GLU A 58 19.05 -7.27 -7.02
CA GLU A 58 20.38 -7.89 -6.92
C GLU A 58 21.07 -7.97 -8.29
N ALA A 59 20.33 -8.39 -9.32
CA ALA A 59 20.86 -8.51 -10.67
C ALA A 59 21.27 -7.15 -11.29
N GLU A 60 20.55 -6.07 -10.99
CA GLU A 60 20.85 -4.73 -11.50
C GLU A 60 22.01 -4.07 -10.73
N LEU A 61 22.08 -4.26 -9.41
CA LEU A 61 23.04 -3.56 -8.56
C LEU A 61 24.47 -4.11 -8.65
N LYS A 62 24.69 -5.41 -8.90
CA LYS A 62 26.04 -6.01 -9.03
C LYS A 62 27.05 -5.49 -7.99
N ASP A 63 26.68 -5.50 -6.71
CA ASP A 63 27.49 -5.03 -5.57
C ASP A 63 27.64 -3.50 -5.40
N ALA A 64 26.94 -2.67 -6.18
CA ALA A 64 26.96 -1.20 -6.04
C ALA A 64 26.36 -0.71 -4.70
N VAL A 65 25.52 -1.52 -4.07
CA VAL A 65 24.87 -1.25 -2.78
C VAL A 65 25.15 -2.43 -1.86
N GLY A 66 25.44 -2.16 -0.59
CA GLY A 66 25.67 -3.21 0.40
C GLY A 66 24.43 -4.05 0.65
N VAL A 67 24.62 -5.34 0.93
CA VAL A 67 23.54 -6.32 1.19
C VAL A 67 22.60 -5.82 2.29
N GLU A 68 23.14 -5.23 3.36
CA GLU A 68 22.33 -4.69 4.47
C GLU A 68 21.38 -3.57 4.02
N THR A 69 21.83 -2.67 3.15
CA THR A 69 21.01 -1.57 2.63
C THR A 69 19.92 -2.09 1.71
N LEU A 70 20.22 -3.09 0.87
CA LEU A 70 19.22 -3.75 0.04
C LEU A 70 18.15 -4.44 0.90
N GLU A 71 18.57 -5.21 1.91
CA GLU A 71 17.64 -5.85 2.84
C GLU A 71 16.73 -4.84 3.55
N GLU A 72 17.27 -3.70 3.99
CA GLU A 72 16.49 -2.64 4.63
C GLU A 72 15.47 -2.04 3.64
N GLY A 73 15.88 -1.77 2.40
CA GLY A 73 14.98 -1.32 1.33
C GLY A 73 13.83 -2.30 1.09
N ILE A 74 14.13 -3.60 1.00
CA ILE A 74 13.10 -4.64 0.85
C ILE A 74 12.18 -4.70 2.07
N LYS A 75 12.72 -4.66 3.30
CA LYS A 75 11.94 -4.62 4.56
C LYS A 75 10.94 -3.46 4.54
N ASN A 76 11.38 -2.27 4.14
CA ASN A 76 10.51 -1.10 4.00
C ASN A 76 9.41 -1.31 2.94
N LEU A 77 9.75 -1.92 1.81
CA LEU A 77 8.80 -2.25 0.76
C LEU A 77 7.72 -3.23 1.23
N ILE A 78 8.09 -4.21 2.06
CA ILE A 78 7.14 -5.14 2.70
C ILE A 78 6.15 -4.36 3.57
N LEU A 79 6.65 -3.44 4.40
CA LEU A 79 5.81 -2.61 5.26
C LEU A 79 4.85 -1.77 4.41
N VAL A 80 5.33 -1.13 3.35
CA VAL A 80 4.51 -0.34 2.44
C VAL A 80 3.41 -1.19 1.80
N LEU A 81 3.74 -2.40 1.33
CA LEU A 81 2.75 -3.30 0.73
C LEU A 81 1.66 -3.70 1.74
N ARG A 82 2.07 -4.09 2.96
CA ARG A 82 1.14 -4.51 4.03
C ARG A 82 0.23 -3.37 4.49
N TYR A 83 0.79 -2.19 4.73
CA TYR A 83 0.01 -1.04 5.17
C TYR A 83 -0.84 -0.45 4.05
N GLY A 84 -0.38 -0.53 2.79
CA GLY A 84 -1.21 -0.23 1.63
C GLY A 84 -2.39 -1.19 1.53
N ALA A 85 -2.17 -2.49 1.67
CA ALA A 85 -3.26 -3.47 1.69
C ALA A 85 -4.26 -3.21 2.83
N MET A 86 -3.78 -2.81 4.03
CA MET A 86 -4.65 -2.43 5.15
C MET A 86 -5.44 -1.15 4.88
N ALA A 87 -4.81 -0.09 4.39
CA ALA A 87 -5.48 1.16 4.01
C ALA A 87 -6.60 0.92 2.97
N MET A 88 -6.30 0.12 1.94
CA MET A 88 -7.25 -0.30 0.93
C MET A 88 -8.41 -1.09 1.55
N LEU A 89 -8.13 -2.09 2.38
CA LEU A 89 -9.16 -2.89 3.03
C LEU A 89 -10.08 -2.06 3.92
N LEU A 90 -9.54 -1.04 4.59
CA LEU A 90 -10.29 -0.16 5.49
C LEU A 90 -11.10 0.93 4.75
N ASP A 91 -10.85 1.16 3.46
CA ASP A 91 -11.31 2.36 2.73
C ASP A 91 -10.80 3.66 3.39
N ASP A 92 -9.55 3.66 3.83
CA ASP A 92 -8.95 4.80 4.51
C ASP A 92 -7.54 5.02 3.96
N GLU A 93 -7.43 5.84 2.91
CA GLU A 93 -6.13 6.22 2.33
C GLU A 93 -5.23 6.96 3.33
N GLY A 94 -5.84 7.66 4.29
CA GLY A 94 -5.13 8.36 5.37
C GLY A 94 -4.39 7.42 6.31
N PHE A 95 -4.85 6.16 6.44
CA PHE A 95 -4.23 5.13 7.27
C PHE A 95 -2.74 4.96 6.97
N LEU A 96 -2.38 4.78 5.69
CA LEU A 96 -1.01 4.49 5.27
C LEU A 96 -0.07 5.63 5.68
N LYS A 97 -0.48 6.88 5.41
CA LYS A 97 0.32 8.05 5.74
C LYS A 97 0.51 8.20 7.25
N GLN A 98 -0.58 8.16 8.01
CA GLN A 98 -0.57 8.39 9.45
C GLN A 98 0.13 7.28 10.24
N ARG A 99 -0.03 6.03 9.81
CA ARG A 99 0.47 4.87 10.55
C ARG A 99 1.86 4.40 10.14
N LEU A 100 2.25 4.60 8.89
CA LEU A 100 3.53 4.13 8.39
C LEU A 100 4.41 5.26 7.85
N LEU A 101 3.94 6.00 6.84
CA LEU A 101 4.84 6.87 6.07
C LEU A 101 5.42 8.00 6.92
N SER A 102 4.61 8.63 7.79
CA SER A 102 5.12 9.66 8.71
C SER A 102 6.15 9.13 9.71
N TRP A 103 6.19 7.83 9.99
CA TRP A 103 7.25 7.23 10.78
C TRP A 103 8.47 6.88 9.92
N LEU A 104 8.27 6.23 8.77
CA LEU A 104 9.35 5.89 7.84
C LEU A 104 10.15 7.11 7.41
N GLU A 105 9.49 8.21 7.06
CA GLU A 105 10.13 9.47 6.66
C GLU A 105 11.06 10.04 7.75
N ARG A 106 10.77 9.77 9.03
CA ARG A 106 11.59 10.25 10.16
C ARG A 106 12.78 9.34 10.47
N VAL A 107 12.68 8.05 10.16
CA VAL A 107 13.72 7.06 10.54
C VAL A 107 14.62 6.68 9.36
N LEU A 108 14.14 6.85 8.13
CA LEU A 108 14.91 6.49 6.94
C LEU A 108 15.86 7.61 6.54
N PRO A 109 17.12 7.29 6.20
CA PRO A 109 18.02 8.23 5.56
C PRO A 109 17.62 8.40 4.09
N ILE A 110 16.56 9.19 3.83
CA ILE A 110 15.93 9.32 2.49
C ILE A 110 16.96 9.63 1.40
N GLN A 111 17.96 10.46 1.68
CA GLN A 111 19.02 10.78 0.70
C GLN A 111 19.86 9.56 0.30
N GLN A 112 20.12 8.64 1.22
CA GLN A 112 20.92 7.43 0.95
C GLN A 112 20.05 6.35 0.28
N MET A 113 18.78 6.27 0.66
CA MET A 113 17.84 5.27 0.15
C MET A 113 17.19 5.66 -1.19
N ARG A 114 17.30 6.92 -1.64
CA ARG A 114 16.55 7.42 -2.82
C ARG A 114 16.75 6.55 -4.07
N GLN A 115 17.99 6.34 -4.49
CA GLN A 115 18.28 5.58 -5.71
C GLN A 115 17.81 4.12 -5.60
N LEU A 116 18.00 3.51 -4.43
CA LEU A 116 17.51 2.16 -4.15
C LEU A 116 15.97 2.13 -4.22
N ASN A 117 15.30 3.07 -3.57
CA ASN A 117 13.84 3.17 -3.57
C ASN A 117 13.29 3.40 -4.99
N GLU A 118 13.88 4.28 -5.80
CA GLU A 118 13.47 4.47 -7.20
C GLU A 118 13.47 3.15 -7.97
N MET A 119 14.54 2.35 -7.82
CA MET A 119 14.65 1.03 -8.44
C MET A 119 13.64 0.03 -7.87
N LEU A 120 13.54 -0.09 -6.54
CA LEU A 120 12.63 -1.03 -5.87
C LEU A 120 11.16 -0.75 -6.20
N TYR A 121 10.74 0.53 -6.20
CA TYR A 121 9.38 0.90 -6.57
C TYR A 121 9.11 0.68 -8.07
N ARG A 122 10.11 0.84 -8.94
CA ARG A 122 9.96 0.50 -10.36
C ARG A 122 9.67 -0.99 -10.54
N PHE A 123 10.44 -1.87 -9.89
CA PHE A 123 10.23 -3.32 -9.94
C PHE A 123 8.92 -3.75 -9.29
N LEU A 124 8.59 -3.18 -8.12
CA LEU A 124 7.31 -3.42 -7.46
C LEU A 124 6.13 -3.09 -8.38
N ASN A 125 6.15 -1.92 -9.02
CA ASN A 125 5.09 -1.50 -9.93
C ASN A 125 4.97 -2.44 -11.15
N GLN A 126 6.08 -2.97 -11.66
CA GLN A 126 6.06 -3.95 -12.74
C GLN A 126 5.40 -5.26 -12.30
N GLU A 127 5.81 -5.82 -11.15
CA GLU A 127 5.23 -7.05 -10.60
C GLU A 127 3.74 -6.89 -10.29
N LEU A 128 3.35 -5.76 -9.69
CA LEU A 128 1.95 -5.48 -9.38
C LEU A 128 1.10 -5.38 -10.67
N LYS A 129 1.58 -4.69 -11.70
CA LYS A 129 0.84 -4.58 -12.97
C LYS A 129 0.65 -5.92 -13.69
N GLN A 130 1.59 -6.85 -13.53
CA GLN A 130 1.50 -8.18 -14.12
C GLN A 130 0.51 -9.09 -13.38
N ARG A 131 0.36 -8.92 -12.06
CA ARG A 131 -0.45 -9.79 -11.20
C ARG A 131 -1.87 -9.28 -10.99
N LEU A 132 -2.07 -7.97 -11.05
CA LEU A 132 -3.33 -7.33 -10.72
C LEU A 132 -4.14 -7.00 -11.97
N THR A 133 -5.44 -7.27 -11.90
CA THR A 133 -6.40 -6.77 -12.90
C THR A 133 -6.50 -5.24 -12.86
N PRO A 134 -6.98 -4.56 -13.92
CA PRO A 134 -7.14 -3.10 -13.92
C PRO A 134 -7.95 -2.58 -12.73
N ARG A 135 -9.02 -3.29 -12.33
CA ARG A 135 -9.85 -2.94 -11.16
C ARG A 135 -9.08 -3.06 -9.84
N GLN A 136 -8.22 -4.07 -9.70
CA GLN A 136 -7.37 -4.20 -8.51
C GLN A 136 -6.27 -3.12 -8.48
N GLN A 137 -5.74 -2.76 -9.64
CA GLN A 137 -4.77 -1.68 -9.77
C GLN A 137 -5.34 -0.34 -9.29
N THR A 138 -6.60 -0.03 -9.63
CA THR A 138 -7.25 1.22 -9.16
C THR A 138 -7.39 1.28 -7.64
N LEU A 139 -7.42 0.14 -6.94
CA LEU A 139 -7.54 0.07 -5.48
C LEU A 139 -6.20 0.22 -4.75
N LEU A 140 -5.09 -0.25 -5.36
CA LEU A 140 -3.79 -0.34 -4.67
C LEU A 140 -2.76 0.67 -5.16
N LEU A 141 -2.68 0.92 -6.46
CA LEU A 141 -1.62 1.76 -7.04
C LEU A 141 -1.61 3.21 -6.49
N PRO A 142 -2.74 3.86 -6.15
CA PRO A 142 -2.70 5.17 -5.49
C PRO A 142 -1.92 5.17 -4.16
N LEU A 143 -2.07 4.10 -3.37
CA LEU A 143 -1.38 3.93 -2.08
C LEU A 143 0.12 3.69 -2.27
N ILE A 144 0.48 2.85 -3.24
CA ILE A 144 1.89 2.62 -3.60
C ILE A 144 2.52 3.90 -4.14
N THR A 145 1.79 4.67 -4.95
CA THR A 145 2.25 5.96 -5.48
C THR A 145 2.48 6.97 -4.36
N THR A 146 1.59 7.02 -3.36
CA THR A 146 1.77 7.90 -2.20
C THR A 146 3.03 7.53 -1.42
N ALA A 147 3.25 6.24 -1.18
CA ALA A 147 4.49 5.78 -0.52
C ALA A 147 5.73 6.09 -1.36
N GLN A 148 5.67 5.87 -2.67
CA GLN A 148 6.75 6.19 -3.60
C GLN A 148 7.09 7.68 -3.56
N VAL A 149 6.08 8.56 -3.60
CA VAL A 149 6.30 10.00 -3.54
C VAL A 149 6.95 10.38 -2.21
N THR A 150 6.43 9.90 -1.08
CA THR A 150 6.95 10.24 0.26
C THR A 150 8.36 9.71 0.54
N LEU A 151 8.75 8.56 -0.02
CA LEU A 151 10.03 7.93 0.29
C LEU A 151 11.13 8.22 -0.75
N ILE A 152 10.82 8.98 -1.79
CA ILE A 152 11.77 9.37 -2.84
C ILE A 152 11.94 10.90 -2.90
N TYR A 153 10.84 11.65 -2.83
CA TYR A 153 10.82 13.12 -2.96
C TYR A 153 10.65 13.79 -1.61
#